data_AF-A0ABC9DCI2-F1
#
_entry.id   AF-A0ABC9DCI2-F1
#
_cell.length_a   1.000
_cell.length_b   1.000
_cell.length_c   1.000
_cell.angle_alpha   90.00
_cell.angle_beta   90.00
_cell.angle_gamma   90.00
#
_symmetry.space_group_name_H-M   'P 1'
#
loop_
_entity.id
_entity.type
_entity.pdbx_description
1 polymer ?
#
loop_
_entity_poly.entity_id
_entity_poly.type
_entity_poly.pdbx_seq_one_letter_code
_entity_poly.pdbx_strand_id
1 'polypeptide(L)'
;MTPPIRSLPIVVLFFLSAVSSSSLPPEDGIRVVSAERLIHLTGPIARVIITLEVENSAAASDASQVFLAFTPWEVKHLAFVKATRVDGKHRKKAHEPLRVQASDLPATPNGARLYSALLSTHLKPGESTTLEVLYVLTHVLDPYPARIVSQSAEPRQLVYYHDSAVILSPYHVVEQVTYIKMPSDMVESFTKVDPTSCAGAEMKYGTYYDRMPITYLPISVHYENRPFAVVQKLERKVDVPRRGHIKVTDKYKMKQDGAWYKRIFLRLAATILPESLFSSSRLECPGILAFAKTLPSSSKDRLYFTLVQGPRYGWHCTFTAGYGLPLENYLFESVDGRRYINLTFGFPQLDTVVDDFATTIVLPEGSKNPQTIVPFPTKDEGSTKEQKCCRRA
;
A
#
# COMPACT_ATOMS: atom_id res chain seq x y z
N MET A 1 -85.27 -5.73 -32.69
CA MET A 1 -84.82 -5.20 -31.39
C MET A 1 -83.60 -5.99 -30.96
N THR A 2 -82.42 -5.42 -31.16
CA THR A 2 -81.11 -5.89 -30.70
C THR A 2 -80.49 -4.75 -29.89
N PRO A 3 -79.87 -4.99 -28.71
CA PRO A 3 -79.27 -3.90 -27.95
C PRO A 3 -77.87 -3.57 -28.50
N PRO A 4 -77.38 -2.33 -28.34
CA PRO A 4 -76.06 -1.95 -28.82
C PRO A 4 -74.98 -2.39 -27.83
N ILE A 5 -73.94 -3.01 -28.38
CA ILE A 5 -72.71 -3.36 -27.68
C ILE A 5 -71.92 -2.06 -27.46
N ARG A 6 -71.73 -1.66 -26.19
CA ARG A 6 -70.85 -0.55 -25.80
C ARG A 6 -69.40 -1.02 -25.83
N SER A 7 -68.60 -0.48 -26.74
CA SER A 7 -67.15 -0.64 -26.76
C SER A 7 -66.51 0.28 -25.71
N LEU A 8 -65.86 -0.33 -24.70
CA LEU A 8 -64.97 0.36 -23.77
C LEU A 8 -63.59 0.51 -24.42
N PRO A 9 -62.96 1.70 -24.44
CA PRO A 9 -61.57 1.81 -24.88
C PRO A 9 -60.63 1.31 -23.77
N ILE A 10 -59.85 0.28 -24.08
CA ILE A 10 -58.74 -0.20 -23.23
C ILE A 10 -57.59 0.80 -23.43
N VAL A 11 -57.34 1.64 -22.43
CA VAL A 11 -56.16 2.51 -22.38
C VAL A 11 -54.98 1.64 -21.94
N VAL A 12 -54.12 1.28 -22.88
CA VAL A 12 -52.83 0.63 -22.60
C VAL A 12 -51.85 1.71 -22.11
N LEU A 13 -51.69 1.81 -20.80
CA LEU A 13 -50.61 2.60 -20.20
C LEU A 13 -49.27 1.92 -20.48
N PHE A 14 -48.48 2.51 -21.39
CA PHE A 14 -47.05 2.23 -21.49
C PHE A 14 -46.36 2.79 -20.24
N PHE A 15 -46.03 1.92 -19.29
CA PHE A 15 -45.07 2.24 -18.25
C PHE A 15 -43.68 2.32 -18.91
N LEU A 16 -43.22 3.53 -19.23
CA LEU A 16 -41.79 3.78 -19.42
C LEU A 16 -41.12 3.55 -18.05
N SER A 17 -40.52 2.38 -17.88
CA SER A 17 -39.55 2.16 -16.82
C SER A 17 -38.38 3.10 -17.06
N ALA A 18 -38.25 4.13 -16.22
CA ALA A 18 -37.08 4.98 -16.19
C ALA A 18 -35.86 4.08 -15.92
N VAL A 19 -35.04 3.90 -16.94
CA VAL A 19 -33.68 3.37 -16.76
C VAL A 19 -32.95 4.45 -15.96
N SER A 20 -32.67 4.18 -14.69
CA SER A 20 -31.77 5.00 -13.91
C SER A 20 -30.39 4.91 -14.56
N SER A 21 -30.09 5.89 -15.41
CA SER A 21 -28.74 6.16 -15.87
C SER A 21 -27.89 6.42 -14.64
N SER A 22 -27.06 5.46 -14.25
CA SER A 22 -25.96 5.72 -13.33
C SER A 22 -25.06 6.74 -14.03
N SER A 23 -25.23 8.01 -13.72
CA SER A 23 -24.39 9.07 -14.27
C SER A 23 -22.96 8.75 -13.86
N LEU A 24 -22.09 8.57 -14.86
CA LEU A 24 -20.66 8.81 -14.71
C LEU A 24 -20.47 10.16 -13.99
N PRO A 25 -19.34 10.39 -13.28
CA PRO A 25 -19.08 11.73 -12.76
C PRO A 25 -19.34 12.74 -13.88
N PRO A 26 -19.99 13.88 -13.58
CA PRO A 26 -20.22 14.91 -14.58
C PRO A 26 -18.90 15.14 -15.31
N GLU A 27 -18.96 15.28 -16.64
CA GLU A 27 -17.78 15.64 -17.41
C GLU A 27 -17.28 16.98 -16.89
N ASP A 28 -16.40 16.95 -15.87
CA ASP A 28 -15.77 18.12 -15.24
C ASP A 28 -14.79 18.80 -16.23
N GLY A 29 -14.90 18.52 -17.53
CA GLY A 29 -13.98 18.95 -18.58
C GLY A 29 -12.60 18.34 -18.50
N ILE A 30 -12.30 17.55 -17.46
CA ILE A 30 -10.96 17.01 -17.24
C ILE A 30 -10.66 15.91 -18.25
N ARG A 31 -9.52 16.04 -18.92
CA ARG A 31 -8.94 15.05 -19.83
C ARG A 31 -7.51 14.74 -19.39
N VAL A 32 -7.09 13.48 -19.56
CA VAL A 32 -5.72 13.06 -19.29
C VAL A 32 -4.94 13.08 -20.61
N VAL A 33 -4.07 14.07 -20.78
CA VAL A 33 -3.27 14.28 -22.00
C VAL A 33 -2.17 13.22 -22.13
N SER A 34 -1.50 12.91 -21.03
CA SER A 34 -0.45 11.90 -20.99
C SER A 34 -0.50 11.20 -19.64
N ALA A 35 -0.32 9.87 -19.66
CA ALA A 35 -0.26 9.07 -18.46
C ALA A 35 0.88 8.05 -18.53
N GLU A 36 1.85 8.19 -17.63
CA GLU A 36 2.91 7.21 -17.45
C GLU A 36 2.70 6.48 -16.13
N ARG A 37 2.52 5.16 -16.16
CA ARG A 37 2.44 4.32 -14.96
C ARG A 37 3.67 3.45 -14.85
N LEU A 38 4.30 3.48 -13.69
CA LEU A 38 5.45 2.66 -13.34
C LEU A 38 5.12 1.78 -12.13
N ILE A 39 5.17 0.47 -12.32
CA ILE A 39 4.89 -0.55 -11.31
C ILE A 39 6.21 -1.19 -10.89
N HIS A 40 6.62 -0.96 -9.65
CA HIS A 40 7.79 -1.61 -9.07
C HIS A 40 7.37 -2.84 -8.26
N LEU A 41 7.84 -4.01 -8.70
CA LEU A 41 7.58 -5.30 -8.07
C LEU A 41 8.81 -5.83 -7.28
N THR A 42 9.62 -4.91 -6.76
CA THR A 42 10.84 -5.24 -6.02
C THR A 42 10.50 -5.63 -4.58
N GLY A 43 10.33 -6.93 -4.32
CA GLY A 43 10.03 -7.49 -2.99
C GLY A 43 8.56 -7.89 -2.80
N PRO A 44 8.02 -7.90 -1.57
CA PRO A 44 6.63 -8.28 -1.28
C PRO A 44 5.58 -7.22 -1.58
N ILE A 45 6.01 -6.00 -1.92
CA ILE A 45 5.16 -4.81 -2.01
C ILE A 45 5.18 -4.31 -3.45
N ALA A 46 4.00 -4.10 -4.03
CA ALA A 46 3.89 -3.44 -5.33
C ALA A 46 3.75 -1.93 -5.10
N ARG A 47 4.71 -1.16 -5.61
CA ARG A 47 4.68 0.31 -5.55
C ARG A 47 4.34 0.83 -6.93
N VAL A 48 3.24 1.56 -7.04
CA VAL A 48 2.78 2.11 -8.32
C VAL A 48 2.91 3.63 -8.29
N ILE A 49 3.64 4.16 -9.26
CA ILE A 49 3.82 5.58 -9.49
C ILE A 49 3.09 5.91 -10.80
N ILE A 50 2.17 6.86 -10.78
CA ILE A 50 1.50 7.36 -11.97
C ILE A 50 1.83 8.84 -12.12
N THR A 51 2.38 9.22 -13.25
CA THR A 51 2.53 10.61 -13.67
C THR A 51 1.39 10.93 -14.64
N LEU A 52 0.48 11.80 -14.23
CA LEU A 52 -0.69 12.22 -15.00
C LEU A 52 -0.54 13.68 -15.42
N GLU A 53 -0.56 13.95 -16.72
CA GLU A 53 -0.78 15.29 -17.23
C GLU A 53 -2.27 15.47 -17.48
N VAL A 54 -2.91 16.30 -16.66
CA VAL A 54 -4.34 16.56 -16.72
C VAL A 54 -4.60 17.97 -17.25
N GLU A 55 -5.58 18.09 -18.11
CA GLU A 55 -6.03 19.35 -18.71
C GLU A 55 -7.50 19.57 -18.38
N ASN A 56 -7.84 20.78 -17.96
CA ASN A 56 -9.23 21.20 -17.84
C ASN A 56 -9.70 21.78 -19.18
N SER A 57 -10.78 21.25 -19.75
CA SER A 57 -11.37 21.75 -21.00
C SER A 57 -11.67 23.25 -20.91
N ALA A 58 -11.42 23.97 -22.00
CA ALA A 58 -11.70 25.41 -22.10
C ALA A 58 -13.20 25.75 -21.92
N ALA A 59 -14.10 24.79 -22.12
CA ALA A 59 -15.54 24.96 -21.96
C ALA A 59 -16.06 24.61 -20.56
N ALA A 60 -15.20 24.07 -19.69
CA ALA A 60 -15.59 23.65 -18.34
C ALA A 60 -15.39 24.75 -17.30
N SER A 61 -15.89 24.52 -16.09
CA SER A 61 -15.65 25.38 -14.94
C SER A 61 -14.32 25.07 -14.27
N ASP A 62 -13.88 25.96 -13.37
CA ASP A 62 -12.70 25.75 -12.53
C ASP A 62 -12.78 24.41 -11.78
N ALA A 63 -11.78 23.55 -11.95
CA ALA A 63 -11.71 22.26 -11.28
C ALA A 63 -10.96 22.39 -9.95
N SER A 64 -11.63 22.05 -8.85
CA SER A 64 -11.05 22.05 -7.49
C SER A 64 -10.41 20.73 -7.09
N GLN A 65 -10.64 19.67 -7.85
CA GLN A 65 -10.18 18.32 -7.54
C GLN A 65 -10.02 17.48 -8.79
N VAL A 66 -9.22 16.42 -8.69
CA VAL A 66 -9.04 15.41 -9.73
C VAL A 66 -9.34 14.04 -9.15
N PHE A 67 -10.16 13.24 -9.84
CA PHE A 67 -10.54 11.91 -9.40
C PHE A 67 -9.53 10.86 -9.87
N LEU A 68 -9.17 9.99 -8.95
CA LEU A 68 -8.36 8.79 -9.16
C LEU A 68 -9.27 7.57 -9.03
N ALA A 69 -9.21 6.64 -9.98
CA ALA A 69 -10.03 5.42 -9.94
C ALA A 69 -9.19 4.21 -9.55
N PHE A 70 -9.72 3.39 -8.65
CA PHE A 70 -9.12 2.12 -8.24
C PHE A 70 -10.14 0.99 -8.39
N THR A 71 -9.69 -0.16 -8.85
CA THR A 71 -10.52 -1.36 -8.88
C THR A 71 -10.91 -1.80 -7.46
N PRO A 72 -12.02 -2.53 -7.27
CA PRO A 72 -12.36 -3.11 -5.96
C PRO A 72 -11.22 -3.96 -5.37
N TRP A 73 -10.48 -4.65 -6.24
CA TRP A 73 -9.33 -5.47 -5.84
C TRP A 73 -8.19 -4.61 -5.31
N GLU A 74 -7.80 -3.54 -6.00
CA GLU A 74 -6.78 -2.61 -5.53
C GLU A 74 -7.18 -1.96 -4.20
N VAL A 75 -8.42 -1.49 -4.07
CA VAL A 75 -8.92 -0.85 -2.84
C VAL A 75 -8.78 -1.77 -1.63
N LYS A 76 -9.01 -3.08 -1.80
CA LYS A 76 -8.86 -4.07 -0.72
C LYS A 76 -7.41 -4.23 -0.26
N HIS A 77 -6.45 -4.01 -1.15
CA HIS A 77 -5.02 -4.24 -0.93
C HIS A 77 -4.20 -2.94 -0.79
N LEU A 78 -4.89 -1.79 -0.81
CA LEU A 78 -4.30 -0.46 -0.81
C LEU A 78 -3.84 -0.06 0.60
N ALA A 79 -2.53 -0.01 0.82
CA ALA A 79 -1.95 0.39 2.09
C ALA A 79 -1.98 1.92 2.29
N PHE A 80 -1.67 2.68 1.23
CA PHE A 80 -1.84 4.14 1.19
C PHE A 80 -1.80 4.67 -0.25
N VAL A 81 -2.30 5.89 -0.42
CA VAL A 81 -2.19 6.71 -1.63
C VAL A 81 -1.67 8.11 -1.25
N LYS A 82 -0.78 8.64 -2.08
CA LYS A 82 -0.26 10.01 -2.02
C LYS A 82 -0.37 10.61 -3.41
N ALA A 83 -0.75 11.88 -3.48
CA ALA A 83 -0.71 12.65 -4.72
C ALA A 83 0.06 13.94 -4.47
N THR A 84 0.87 14.34 -5.45
CA THR A 84 1.63 15.58 -5.43
C THR A 84 1.43 16.30 -6.76
N ARG A 85 1.09 17.57 -6.71
CA ARG A 85 1.11 18.43 -7.90
C ARG A 85 2.52 18.92 -8.13
N VAL A 86 2.96 18.87 -9.39
CA VAL A 86 4.28 19.34 -9.80
C VAL A 86 4.09 20.64 -10.56
N ASP A 87 4.52 21.75 -9.96
CA ASP A 87 4.42 23.09 -10.53
C ASP A 87 5.82 23.58 -10.98
N GLY A 88 5.91 24.09 -12.21
CA GLY A 88 7.12 24.73 -12.75
C GLY A 88 7.81 23.97 -13.90
N LYS A 89 8.48 24.72 -14.79
CA LYS A 89 9.30 24.18 -15.89
C LYS A 89 10.79 24.12 -15.50
N HIS A 90 11.50 23.06 -15.92
CA HIS A 90 12.94 22.86 -15.71
C HIS A 90 13.40 22.78 -14.22
N ARG A 91 14.59 23.33 -13.89
CA ARG A 91 15.36 23.09 -12.64
C ARG A 91 14.71 23.59 -11.33
N LYS A 92 13.54 24.21 -11.38
CA LYS A 92 12.77 24.66 -10.18
C LYS A 92 11.37 24.04 -10.19
N LYS A 93 11.30 22.73 -9.96
CA LYS A 93 10.03 22.03 -9.73
C LYS A 93 9.61 22.24 -8.28
N ALA A 94 8.46 22.84 -8.05
CA ALA A 94 7.79 22.84 -6.77
C ALA A 94 6.91 21.58 -6.68
N HIS A 95 7.02 20.85 -5.57
CA HIS A 95 6.18 19.68 -5.30
C HIS A 95 5.20 20.04 -4.19
N GLU A 96 3.92 20.12 -4.55
CA GLU A 96 2.84 20.45 -3.62
C GLU A 96 2.08 19.16 -3.24
N PRO A 97 2.08 18.74 -1.97
CA PRO A 97 1.32 17.57 -1.54
C PRO A 97 -0.18 17.85 -1.56
N LEU A 98 -0.95 16.97 -2.21
CA LEU A 98 -2.39 17.05 -2.30
C LEU A 98 -3.06 16.17 -1.25
N ARG A 99 -4.20 16.62 -0.73
CA ARG A 99 -5.01 15.81 0.18
C ARG A 99 -5.86 14.84 -0.64
N VAL A 100 -5.65 13.54 -0.42
CA VAL A 100 -6.40 12.46 -1.09
C VAL A 100 -7.43 11.88 -0.13
N GLN A 101 -8.68 11.77 -0.58
CA GLN A 101 -9.80 11.23 0.21
C GLN A 101 -10.64 10.30 -0.64
N ALA A 102 -11.25 9.28 -0.03
CA ALA A 102 -12.25 8.47 -0.72
C ALA A 102 -13.45 9.36 -1.06
N SER A 103 -13.97 9.24 -2.28
CA SER A 103 -15.14 9.99 -2.72
C SER A 103 -16.43 9.30 -2.27
N ASP A 104 -17.43 10.10 -1.91
CA ASP A 104 -18.79 9.62 -1.62
C ASP A 104 -19.59 9.29 -2.90
N LEU A 105 -19.04 9.57 -4.07
CA LEU A 105 -19.66 9.25 -5.35
C LEU A 105 -19.88 7.73 -5.48
N PRO A 106 -20.97 7.32 -6.16
CA PRO A 106 -21.22 5.90 -6.40
C PRO A 106 -20.06 5.27 -7.16
N ALA A 107 -19.87 3.96 -6.94
CA ALA A 107 -18.90 3.21 -7.73
C ALA A 107 -19.25 3.32 -9.22
N THR A 108 -18.22 3.35 -10.07
CA THR A 108 -18.42 3.39 -11.52
C THR A 108 -19.11 2.10 -11.99
N PRO A 109 -19.64 2.03 -13.23
CA PRO A 109 -20.32 0.84 -13.73
C PRO A 109 -19.52 -0.46 -13.57
N ASN A 110 -18.18 -0.36 -13.59
CA ASN A 110 -17.26 -1.49 -13.47
C ASN A 110 -16.86 -1.77 -12.00
N GLY A 111 -17.54 -1.14 -11.04
CA GLY A 111 -17.28 -1.26 -9.61
C GLY A 111 -16.10 -0.42 -9.09
N ALA A 112 -15.44 0.38 -9.94
CA ALA A 112 -14.29 1.17 -9.52
C ALA A 112 -14.67 2.21 -8.46
N ARG A 113 -13.82 2.37 -7.45
CA ARG A 113 -13.98 3.38 -6.40
C ARG A 113 -13.15 4.61 -6.75
N LEU A 114 -13.74 5.78 -6.52
CA LEU A 114 -13.10 7.06 -6.79
C LEU A 114 -12.49 7.65 -5.53
N TYR A 115 -11.31 8.24 -5.69
CA TYR A 115 -10.64 9.03 -4.66
C TYR A 115 -10.41 10.43 -5.21
N SER A 116 -10.75 11.47 -4.45
CA SER A 116 -10.55 12.86 -4.82
C SER A 116 -9.17 13.34 -4.34
N ALA A 117 -8.32 13.78 -5.27
CA ALA A 117 -7.14 14.57 -4.98
C ALA A 117 -7.52 16.07 -5.04
N LEU A 118 -7.54 16.73 -3.87
CA LEU A 118 -7.93 18.13 -3.75
C LEU A 118 -6.79 19.06 -4.17
N LEU A 119 -7.07 19.99 -5.09
CA LEU A 119 -6.12 20.98 -5.57
C LEU A 119 -6.19 22.24 -4.70
N SER A 120 -5.05 22.72 -4.16
CA SER A 120 -5.06 23.95 -3.36
C SER A 120 -5.30 25.20 -4.22
N THR A 121 -4.83 25.17 -5.48
CA THR A 121 -5.14 26.17 -6.51
C THR A 121 -6.00 25.50 -7.57
N HIS A 122 -7.18 26.05 -7.83
CA HIS A 122 -8.12 25.52 -8.82
C HIS A 122 -7.50 25.53 -10.22
N LEU A 123 -7.77 24.49 -11.00
CA LEU A 123 -7.32 24.37 -12.37
C LEU A 123 -8.32 25.11 -13.28
N LYS A 124 -7.88 26.20 -13.90
CA LYS A 124 -8.75 27.06 -14.73
C LYS A 124 -9.06 26.40 -16.07
N PRO A 125 -10.10 26.86 -16.79
CA PRO A 125 -10.44 26.34 -18.11
C PRO A 125 -9.27 26.54 -19.09
N GLY A 126 -8.89 25.48 -19.80
CA GLY A 126 -7.75 25.44 -20.71
C GLY A 126 -6.37 25.29 -20.03
N GLU A 127 -6.33 25.19 -18.71
CA GLU A 127 -5.08 25.00 -17.96
C GLU A 127 -4.73 23.51 -17.82
N SER A 128 -3.42 23.21 -17.84
CA SER A 128 -2.89 21.87 -17.60
C SER A 128 -1.97 21.83 -16.39
N THR A 129 -1.98 20.71 -15.67
CA THR A 129 -1.08 20.46 -14.55
C THR A 129 -0.62 19.01 -14.53
N THR A 130 0.53 18.76 -13.88
CA THR A 130 1.08 17.41 -13.72
C THR A 130 0.87 16.93 -12.28
N LEU A 131 0.30 15.74 -12.15
CA LEU A 131 0.09 15.04 -10.89
C LEU A 131 0.98 13.79 -10.83
N GLU A 132 1.77 13.67 -9.78
CA GLU A 132 2.49 12.45 -9.43
C GLU A 132 1.70 11.73 -8.32
N VAL A 133 1.18 10.55 -8.63
CA VAL A 133 0.40 9.72 -7.71
C VAL A 133 1.21 8.49 -7.34
N LEU A 134 1.50 8.32 -6.06
CA LEU A 134 2.12 7.11 -5.51
C LEU A 134 1.09 6.35 -4.69
N TYR A 135 0.82 5.11 -5.07
CA TYR A 135 0.08 4.19 -4.23
C TYR A 135 0.82 2.88 -4.03
N VAL A 136 0.53 2.24 -2.90
CA VAL A 136 1.22 1.01 -2.47
C VAL A 136 0.19 -0.07 -2.23
N LEU A 137 0.39 -1.20 -2.91
CA LEU A 137 -0.43 -2.39 -2.78
C LEU A 137 0.35 -3.47 -2.01
N THR A 138 -0.35 -4.18 -1.14
CA THR A 138 0.19 -5.29 -0.34
C THR A 138 -0.63 -6.55 -0.61
N HIS A 139 -0.06 -7.75 -0.43
CA HIS A 139 -0.78 -9.01 -0.69
C HIS A 139 -1.32 -9.16 -2.13
N VAL A 140 -0.62 -8.59 -3.12
CA VAL A 140 -0.99 -8.67 -4.55
C VAL A 140 -0.10 -9.62 -5.36
N LEU A 141 0.84 -10.31 -4.70
CA LEU A 141 1.77 -11.25 -5.32
C LEU A 141 1.36 -12.67 -4.95
N ASP A 142 0.91 -13.44 -5.93
CA ASP A 142 0.43 -14.80 -5.70
C ASP A 142 1.55 -15.81 -5.95
N PRO A 143 2.08 -16.49 -4.91
CA PRO A 143 3.15 -17.46 -5.10
C PRO A 143 2.70 -18.68 -5.89
N TYR A 144 3.39 -18.97 -6.98
CA TYR A 144 3.12 -20.13 -7.82
C TYR A 144 4.41 -20.77 -8.36
N PRO A 145 4.72 -22.03 -8.03
CA PRO A 145 3.89 -22.96 -7.27
C PRO A 145 3.76 -22.57 -5.80
N ALA A 146 2.60 -22.83 -5.20
CA ALA A 146 2.33 -22.53 -3.79
C ALA A 146 3.21 -23.34 -2.82
N ARG A 147 3.81 -24.44 -3.29
CA ARG A 147 4.72 -25.30 -2.51
C ARG A 147 5.99 -25.60 -3.29
N ILE A 148 7.14 -25.35 -2.67
CA ILE A 148 8.47 -25.62 -3.22
C ILE A 148 9.21 -26.59 -2.30
N VAL A 149 9.68 -27.71 -2.85
CA VAL A 149 10.59 -28.60 -2.13
C VAL A 149 12.00 -28.30 -2.62
N SER A 150 12.91 -27.93 -1.73
CA SER A 150 14.28 -27.59 -2.11
C SER A 150 15.29 -28.02 -1.04
N GLN A 151 16.53 -28.21 -1.48
CA GLN A 151 17.69 -28.42 -0.60
C GLN A 151 18.45 -27.11 -0.34
N SER A 152 18.17 -26.05 -1.10
CA SER A 152 18.76 -24.72 -0.91
C SER A 152 18.15 -24.02 0.30
N ALA A 153 18.94 -23.15 0.95
CA ALA A 153 18.47 -22.24 1.99
C ALA A 153 17.56 -21.13 1.42
N GLU A 154 17.72 -20.79 0.14
CA GLU A 154 16.91 -19.82 -0.60
C GLU A 154 16.35 -20.52 -1.85
N PRO A 155 15.11 -21.03 -1.82
CA PRO A 155 14.48 -21.62 -2.99
C PRO A 155 14.10 -20.53 -4.01
N ARG A 156 14.27 -20.82 -5.31
CA ARG A 156 13.71 -19.98 -6.38
C ARG A 156 12.19 -19.97 -6.24
N GLN A 157 11.62 -18.82 -5.93
CA GLN A 157 10.17 -18.63 -5.86
C GLN A 157 9.72 -17.85 -7.09
N LEU A 158 8.67 -18.33 -7.73
CA LEU A 158 7.97 -17.59 -8.77
C LEU A 158 6.65 -17.06 -8.20
N VAL A 159 6.22 -15.89 -8.67
CA VAL A 159 4.96 -15.25 -8.25
C VAL A 159 4.21 -14.70 -9.46
N TYR A 160 2.88 -14.70 -9.39
CA TYR A 160 2.03 -13.97 -10.30
C TYR A 160 1.74 -12.57 -9.77
N TYR A 161 1.75 -11.61 -10.68
CA TYR A 161 1.18 -10.28 -10.48
C TYR A 161 0.06 -10.06 -11.50
N HIS A 162 -1.10 -9.64 -11.02
CA HIS A 162 -2.30 -9.41 -11.83
C HIS A 162 -2.70 -7.93 -11.80
N ASP A 163 -2.87 -7.33 -12.97
CA ASP A 163 -3.23 -5.92 -13.13
C ASP A 163 -3.85 -5.71 -14.53
N SER A 164 -3.87 -4.47 -15.02
CA SER A 164 -4.21 -4.10 -16.39
C SER A 164 -3.01 -3.57 -17.16
N ALA A 165 -3.01 -3.69 -18.49
CA ALA A 165 -2.07 -3.01 -19.39
C ALA A 165 -2.27 -1.48 -19.44
N VAL A 166 -3.49 -1.01 -19.16
CA VAL A 166 -3.88 0.41 -19.19
C VAL A 166 -4.25 0.89 -17.79
N ILE A 167 -4.11 2.19 -17.55
CA ILE A 167 -4.51 2.84 -16.30
C ILE A 167 -6.03 2.94 -16.27
N LEU A 168 -6.61 2.60 -15.13
CA LEU A 168 -8.02 2.83 -14.86
C LEU A 168 -8.23 4.32 -14.53
N SER A 169 -8.75 5.08 -15.50
CA SER A 169 -9.02 6.51 -15.36
C SER A 169 -10.52 6.79 -15.46
N PRO A 170 -11.11 7.65 -14.62
CA PRO A 170 -12.49 8.12 -14.81
C PRO A 170 -12.63 9.12 -15.96
N TYR A 171 -11.51 9.57 -16.53
CA TYR A 171 -11.44 10.52 -17.63
C TYR A 171 -10.94 9.85 -18.90
N HIS A 172 -11.21 10.49 -20.03
CA HIS A 172 -10.64 10.12 -21.32
C HIS A 172 -9.11 10.30 -21.30
N VAL A 173 -8.38 9.30 -21.80
CA VAL A 173 -6.90 9.28 -21.82
C VAL A 173 -6.39 9.32 -23.25
N VAL A 174 -5.63 10.36 -23.61
CA VAL A 174 -5.13 10.56 -24.99
C VAL A 174 -3.99 9.63 -25.31
N GLU A 175 -3.01 9.56 -24.41
CA GLU A 175 -1.82 8.76 -24.56
C GLU A 175 -1.45 8.15 -23.20
N GLN A 176 -1.07 6.89 -23.20
CA GLN A 176 -0.57 6.25 -21.98
C GLN A 176 0.44 5.14 -22.24
N VAL A 177 1.26 4.89 -21.24
CA VAL A 177 2.23 3.81 -21.20
C VAL A 177 2.33 3.23 -19.79
N THR A 178 2.46 1.91 -19.69
CA THR A 178 2.71 1.23 -18.42
C THR A 178 4.06 0.50 -18.47
N TYR A 179 4.91 0.75 -17.49
CA TYR A 179 6.17 0.06 -17.25
C TYR A 179 6.06 -0.82 -15.99
N ILE A 180 6.54 -2.05 -16.07
CA ILE A 180 6.61 -2.99 -14.95
C ILE A 180 8.08 -3.33 -14.73
N LYS A 181 8.61 -2.96 -13.56
CA LYS A 181 9.98 -3.27 -13.13
C LYS A 181 9.97 -4.44 -12.16
N MET A 182 10.66 -5.49 -12.57
CA MET A 182 10.81 -6.76 -11.85
C MET A 182 12.17 -6.78 -11.13
N PRO A 183 12.35 -7.65 -10.12
CA PRO A 183 13.62 -7.76 -9.39
C PRO A 183 14.74 -8.41 -10.21
N SER A 184 14.41 -9.18 -11.25
CA SER A 184 15.32 -9.82 -12.19
C SER A 184 14.69 -9.89 -13.59
N ASP A 185 15.47 -10.31 -14.58
CA ASP A 185 15.08 -10.59 -15.96
C ASP A 185 14.46 -12.00 -16.14
N MET A 186 14.31 -12.75 -15.04
CA MET A 186 13.75 -14.11 -15.03
C MET A 186 12.23 -14.06 -15.04
N VAL A 187 11.65 -13.81 -16.22
CA VAL A 187 10.21 -13.82 -16.48
C VAL A 187 9.83 -15.14 -17.13
N GLU A 188 8.93 -15.89 -16.49
CA GLU A 188 8.46 -17.19 -16.98
C GLU A 188 7.37 -17.03 -18.04
N SER A 189 6.39 -16.16 -17.80
CA SER A 189 5.31 -15.88 -18.73
C SER A 189 4.66 -14.52 -18.48
N PHE A 190 4.09 -13.93 -19.52
CA PHE A 190 3.32 -12.69 -19.41
C PHE A 190 2.24 -12.60 -20.50
N THR A 191 1.18 -11.87 -20.22
CA THR A 191 0.11 -11.60 -21.19
C THR A 191 0.58 -10.61 -22.25
N LYS A 192 0.41 -10.93 -23.53
CA LYS A 192 0.75 -10.00 -24.63
C LYS A 192 -0.47 -9.16 -24.99
N VAL A 193 -0.33 -7.83 -24.92
CA VAL A 193 -1.35 -6.86 -25.34
C VAL A 193 -0.69 -5.83 -26.24
N ASP A 194 -0.79 -6.00 -27.55
CA ASP A 194 0.02 -5.21 -28.48
C ASP A 194 -0.29 -3.70 -28.43
N PRO A 195 0.74 -2.83 -28.42
CA PRO A 195 2.17 -3.17 -28.40
C PRO A 195 2.67 -3.54 -27.00
N THR A 196 3.42 -4.64 -26.88
CA THR A 196 4.12 -5.04 -25.64
C THR A 196 5.59 -5.34 -25.95
N SER A 197 6.51 -4.93 -25.07
CA SER A 197 7.93 -5.29 -25.17
C SER A 197 8.52 -5.62 -23.80
N CYS A 198 9.43 -6.59 -23.73
CA CYS A 198 10.17 -6.94 -22.51
C CYS A 198 11.67 -6.82 -22.78
N ALA A 199 12.38 -6.05 -21.96
CA ALA A 199 13.81 -5.83 -22.07
C ALA A 199 14.46 -5.96 -20.69
N GLY A 200 15.21 -7.05 -20.47
CA GLY A 200 15.78 -7.36 -19.17
C GLY A 200 14.71 -7.47 -18.09
N ALA A 201 14.88 -6.74 -16.98
CA ALA A 201 13.96 -6.71 -15.84
C ALA A 201 12.82 -5.68 -15.98
N GLU A 202 12.64 -5.07 -17.17
CA GLU A 202 11.60 -4.08 -17.42
C GLU A 202 10.68 -4.53 -18.57
N MET A 203 9.38 -4.44 -18.33
CA MET A 203 8.35 -4.73 -19.32
C MET A 203 7.51 -3.49 -19.58
N LYS A 204 7.20 -3.24 -20.85
CA LYS A 204 6.45 -2.08 -21.33
C LYS A 204 5.18 -2.53 -22.05
N TYR A 205 4.05 -1.97 -21.62
CA TYR A 205 2.74 -2.06 -22.28
C TYR A 205 2.38 -0.69 -22.86
N GLY A 206 2.07 -0.67 -24.16
CA GLY A 206 1.83 0.55 -24.91
C GLY A 206 3.09 1.06 -25.64
N THR A 207 3.05 2.26 -26.22
CA THR A 207 2.05 3.30 -26.03
C THR A 207 0.66 2.94 -26.55
N TYR A 208 -0.38 3.25 -25.77
CA TYR A 208 -1.77 3.17 -26.20
C TYR A 208 -2.34 4.58 -26.36
N TYR A 209 -3.14 4.77 -27.41
CA TYR A 209 -3.81 6.03 -27.70
C TYR A 209 -5.32 5.92 -27.49
N ASP A 210 -5.94 7.07 -27.23
CA ASP A 210 -7.39 7.34 -27.28
C ASP A 210 -8.22 6.30 -26.51
N ARG A 211 -7.99 6.23 -25.19
CA ARG A 211 -8.67 5.27 -24.31
C ARG A 211 -9.84 5.92 -23.60
N MET A 212 -10.98 5.27 -23.75
CA MET A 212 -12.22 5.66 -23.10
C MET A 212 -12.12 5.56 -21.57
N PRO A 213 -12.89 6.38 -20.83
CA PRO A 213 -13.01 6.26 -19.38
C PRO A 213 -13.31 4.83 -18.92
N ILE A 214 -12.74 4.44 -17.78
CA ILE A 214 -12.97 3.18 -17.08
C ILE A 214 -12.66 1.93 -17.96
N THR A 215 -11.67 2.05 -18.85
CA THR A 215 -11.16 0.91 -19.64
C THR A 215 -10.26 0.01 -18.77
N TYR A 216 -10.39 -1.31 -18.94
CA TYR A 216 -9.55 -2.30 -18.26
C TYR A 216 -9.15 -3.42 -19.23
N LEU A 217 -7.83 -3.60 -19.43
CA LEU A 217 -7.24 -4.66 -20.26
C LEU A 217 -6.42 -5.59 -19.36
N PRO A 218 -6.92 -6.77 -18.95
CA PRO A 218 -6.26 -7.61 -17.94
C PRO A 218 -4.90 -8.14 -18.42
N ILE A 219 -3.92 -8.13 -17.53
CA ILE A 219 -2.60 -8.73 -17.72
C ILE A 219 -2.19 -9.56 -16.50
N SER A 220 -1.35 -10.56 -16.75
CA SER A 220 -0.67 -11.34 -15.73
C SER A 220 0.80 -11.45 -16.06
N VAL A 221 1.66 -11.36 -15.03
CA VAL A 221 3.11 -11.52 -15.15
C VAL A 221 3.58 -12.56 -14.15
N HIS A 222 4.26 -13.59 -14.62
CA HIS A 222 4.85 -14.66 -13.82
C HIS A 222 6.36 -14.51 -13.83
N TYR A 223 6.96 -14.23 -12.69
CA TYR A 223 8.38 -13.89 -12.60
C TYR A 223 9.01 -14.38 -11.31
N GLU A 224 10.35 -14.45 -11.29
CA GLU A 224 11.11 -14.84 -10.10
C GLU A 224 11.15 -13.70 -9.07
N ASN A 225 10.83 -14.04 -7.82
CA ASN A 225 10.96 -13.13 -6.70
C ASN A 225 11.62 -13.85 -5.51
N ARG A 226 12.26 -13.08 -4.63
CA ARG A 226 12.84 -13.65 -3.42
C ARG A 226 11.72 -14.08 -2.47
N PRO A 227 11.91 -15.16 -1.69
CA PRO A 227 10.99 -15.48 -0.60
C PRO A 227 10.80 -14.28 0.32
N PHE A 228 9.55 -13.98 0.66
CA PHE A 228 9.21 -12.87 1.54
C PHE A 228 8.32 -13.31 2.71
N ALA A 229 8.48 -12.59 3.81
CA ALA A 229 7.70 -12.77 5.03
C ALA A 229 6.73 -11.59 5.20
N VAL A 230 5.70 -11.82 6.01
CA VAL A 230 4.75 -10.80 6.45
C VAL A 230 4.67 -10.83 7.96
N VAL A 231 4.61 -9.63 8.56
CA VAL A 231 4.32 -9.48 9.99
C VAL A 231 2.80 -9.53 10.16
N GLN A 232 2.28 -10.68 10.59
CA GLN A 232 0.85 -10.84 10.86
C GLN A 232 0.37 -9.90 11.95
N LYS A 233 1.21 -9.71 12.98
CA LYS A 233 0.88 -8.86 14.11
C LYS A 233 2.14 -8.23 14.67
N LEU A 234 2.12 -6.91 14.81
CA LEU A 234 3.12 -6.13 15.52
C LEU A 234 2.44 -5.45 16.71
N GLU A 235 2.85 -5.83 17.91
CA GLU A 235 2.39 -5.19 19.15
C GLU A 235 3.54 -4.36 19.70
N ARG A 236 3.39 -3.04 19.64
CA ARG A 236 4.36 -2.09 20.18
C ARG A 236 3.88 -1.54 21.50
N LYS A 237 4.71 -1.64 22.52
CA LYS A 237 4.49 -1.05 23.84
C LYS A 237 5.54 0.00 24.11
N VAL A 238 5.11 1.21 24.46
CA VAL A 238 5.97 2.34 24.81
C VAL A 238 5.69 2.73 26.25
N ASP A 239 6.62 2.41 27.15
CA ASP A 239 6.56 2.81 28.55
C ASP A 239 7.37 4.11 28.75
N VAL A 240 6.65 5.19 29.06
CA VAL A 240 7.23 6.51 29.32
C VAL A 240 7.43 6.67 30.83
N PRO A 241 8.66 6.77 31.33
CA PRO A 241 8.90 7.01 32.75
C PRO A 241 8.84 8.50 33.11
N ARG A 242 8.76 8.80 34.41
CA ARG A 242 8.88 10.18 34.91
C ARG A 242 10.27 10.79 34.68
N ARG A 243 11.31 9.96 34.71
CA ARG A 243 12.72 10.31 34.50
C ARG A 243 13.46 9.12 33.87
N GLY A 244 14.55 9.37 33.15
CA GLY A 244 15.40 8.33 32.58
C GLY A 244 15.09 8.07 31.11
N HIS A 245 14.70 6.84 30.76
CA HIS A 245 14.62 6.38 29.37
C HIS A 245 13.25 5.77 29.06
N ILE A 246 12.67 6.18 27.93
CA ILE A 246 11.49 5.55 27.35
C ILE A 246 11.87 4.12 26.97
N LYS A 247 11.08 3.14 27.41
CA LYS A 247 11.28 1.73 27.04
C LYS A 247 10.31 1.40 25.92
N VAL A 248 10.85 0.94 24.80
CA VAL A 248 10.04 0.44 23.68
C VAL A 248 10.20 -1.06 23.61
N THR A 249 9.09 -1.78 23.52
CA THR A 249 9.04 -3.24 23.34
C THR A 249 8.16 -3.55 22.15
N ASP A 250 8.76 -4.10 21.11
CA ASP A 250 8.11 -4.49 19.86
C ASP A 250 8.03 -6.02 19.80
N LYS A 251 6.82 -6.56 19.78
CA LYS A 251 6.57 -8.00 19.65
C LYS A 251 6.08 -8.31 18.25
N TYR A 252 6.88 -9.08 17.53
CA TYR A 252 6.65 -9.47 16.15
C TYR A 252 6.10 -10.89 16.09
N LYS A 253 4.98 -11.07 15.38
CA LYS A 253 4.50 -12.37 14.93
C LYS A 253 4.56 -12.42 13.41
N MET A 254 5.55 -13.12 12.88
CA MET A 254 5.81 -13.23 11.45
C MET A 254 5.35 -14.59 10.91
N LYS A 255 4.88 -14.58 9.68
CA LYS A 255 4.66 -15.78 8.86
C LYS A 255 5.40 -15.62 7.53
N GLN A 256 5.72 -16.75 6.92
CA GLN A 256 5.97 -16.79 5.49
C GLN A 256 4.68 -16.49 4.73
N ASP A 257 4.77 -15.65 3.70
CA ASP A 257 3.64 -15.28 2.85
C ASP A 257 3.87 -15.68 1.38
N GLY A 258 5.14 -15.85 0.99
CA GLY A 258 5.52 -16.50 -0.26
C GLY A 258 5.27 -18.03 -0.28
N ALA A 259 5.75 -18.68 -1.33
CA ALA A 259 5.55 -20.11 -1.57
C ALA A 259 6.05 -20.95 -0.39
N TRP A 260 5.20 -21.84 0.12
CA TRP A 260 5.56 -22.70 1.25
C TRP A 260 6.72 -23.61 0.86
N TYR A 261 7.76 -23.70 1.68
CA TYR A 261 8.91 -24.53 1.36
C TYR A 261 9.21 -25.61 2.40
N LYS A 262 9.51 -26.82 1.91
CA LYS A 262 10.01 -27.94 2.70
C LYS A 262 11.51 -28.12 2.44
N ARG A 263 12.33 -27.80 3.45
CA ARG A 263 13.75 -28.16 3.45
C ARG A 263 13.90 -29.67 3.57
N ILE A 264 14.57 -30.30 2.61
CA ILE A 264 15.07 -31.66 2.80
C ILE A 264 16.42 -31.54 3.52
N PHE A 265 16.45 -31.87 4.81
CA PHE A 265 17.71 -31.97 5.55
C PHE A 265 18.39 -33.29 5.20
N LEU A 266 19.44 -33.25 4.38
CA LEU A 266 20.36 -34.38 4.25
C LEU A 266 21.32 -34.35 5.45
N ARG A 267 21.25 -35.39 6.30
CA ARG A 267 22.01 -35.55 7.56
C ARG A 267 23.53 -35.73 7.39
N LEU A 268 24.09 -35.48 6.21
CA LEU A 268 25.43 -35.94 5.81
C LEU A 268 26.56 -34.90 5.95
N ALA A 269 26.33 -33.75 6.57
CA ALA A 269 27.39 -32.75 6.82
C ALA A 269 27.42 -32.23 8.26
N ALA A 270 27.05 -33.07 9.23
CA ALA A 270 27.17 -32.77 10.66
C ALA A 270 28.48 -33.32 11.27
N THR A 271 29.57 -33.31 10.50
CA THR A 271 30.89 -33.62 11.02
C THR A 271 31.82 -32.48 10.63
N ILE A 272 32.43 -31.86 11.63
CA ILE A 272 33.45 -30.80 11.56
C ILE A 272 32.92 -29.36 11.37
N LEU A 273 32.14 -28.83 12.31
CA LEU A 273 32.21 -27.41 12.66
C LEU A 273 32.15 -27.24 14.19
N PRO A 274 33.03 -26.42 14.80
CA PRO A 274 33.10 -26.25 16.25
C PRO A 274 31.83 -25.62 16.84
N GLU A 275 31.51 -26.00 18.07
CA GLU A 275 30.31 -25.59 18.83
C GLU A 275 30.11 -24.06 18.94
N SER A 276 31.15 -23.25 18.70
CA SER A 276 31.11 -21.78 18.75
C SER A 276 30.32 -21.13 17.61
N LEU A 277 29.94 -21.88 16.56
CA LEU A 277 29.07 -21.39 15.47
C LEU A 277 27.57 -21.74 15.67
N PHE A 278 27.22 -22.45 16.75
CA PHE A 278 25.84 -22.87 17.05
C PHE A 278 24.99 -21.81 17.78
N SER A 279 25.56 -20.63 18.05
CA SER A 279 24.89 -19.52 18.74
C SER A 279 24.28 -18.49 17.78
N SER A 280 24.87 -18.27 16.59
CA SER A 280 24.37 -17.32 15.59
C SER A 280 23.52 -17.97 14.48
N SER A 281 23.61 -19.28 14.31
CA SER A 281 22.88 -20.06 13.30
C SER A 281 21.39 -20.32 13.63
N ARG A 282 20.92 -19.88 14.81
CA ARG A 282 19.51 -20.00 15.24
C ARG A 282 18.67 -18.74 15.07
N LEU A 283 19.21 -17.68 14.47
CA LEU A 283 18.39 -16.55 14.03
C LEU A 283 17.87 -16.83 12.61
N GLU A 284 17.10 -17.90 12.49
CA GLU A 284 16.37 -18.31 11.30
C GLU A 284 15.11 -17.43 11.08
N CYS A 285 15.14 -16.15 11.45
CA CYS A 285 14.03 -15.23 11.21
C CYS A 285 14.50 -14.08 10.32
N PRO A 286 14.02 -14.01 9.06
CA PRO A 286 14.30 -12.88 8.18
C PRO A 286 13.96 -11.56 8.89
N GLY A 287 14.88 -10.60 8.86
CA GLY A 287 14.65 -9.26 9.41
C GLY A 287 15.21 -8.97 10.80
N ILE A 288 15.58 -9.95 11.64
CA ILE A 288 16.17 -9.65 12.97
C ILE A 288 17.54 -8.96 12.82
N LEU A 289 18.37 -9.42 11.88
CA LEU A 289 19.66 -8.79 11.56
C LEU A 289 19.49 -7.38 10.96
N ALA A 290 18.44 -7.15 10.17
CA ALA A 290 18.11 -5.82 9.64
C ALA A 290 17.62 -4.87 10.75
N PHE A 291 16.82 -5.38 11.68
CA PHE A 291 16.37 -4.64 12.86
C PHE A 291 17.54 -4.19 13.73
N ALA A 292 18.50 -5.08 14.02
CA ALA A 292 19.67 -4.74 14.84
C ALA A 292 20.56 -3.64 14.21
N LYS A 293 20.69 -3.65 12.88
CA LYS A 293 21.53 -2.69 12.14
C LYS A 293 20.94 -1.29 12.07
N THR A 294 19.62 -1.16 12.13
CA THR A 294 18.88 0.09 11.86
C THR A 294 18.66 0.98 13.09
N LEU A 295 18.91 0.47 14.30
CA LEU A 295 18.78 1.25 15.52
C LEU A 295 19.89 2.32 15.67
N PRO A 296 19.60 3.50 16.26
CA PRO A 296 20.62 4.48 16.62
C PRO A 296 21.67 3.87 17.55
N SER A 297 22.94 4.27 17.42
CA SER A 297 24.03 3.73 18.24
C SER A 297 23.77 3.86 19.75
N SER A 298 23.12 4.95 20.19
CA SER A 298 22.72 5.17 21.60
C SER A 298 21.66 4.20 22.12
N SER A 299 20.92 3.52 21.23
CA SER A 299 19.91 2.52 21.58
C SER A 299 20.44 1.09 21.51
N LYS A 300 21.60 0.87 20.86
CA LYS A 300 22.20 -0.47 20.67
C LYS A 300 22.68 -1.09 21.98
N ASP A 301 23.16 -0.30 22.91
CA ASP A 301 23.59 -0.78 24.24
C ASP A 301 22.44 -1.32 25.10
N ARG A 302 21.19 -1.01 24.74
CA ARG A 302 19.98 -1.44 25.45
C ARG A 302 19.06 -2.26 24.58
N LEU A 303 19.59 -2.77 23.47
CA LEU A 303 18.91 -3.64 22.55
C LEU A 303 18.95 -5.08 23.08
N TYR A 304 17.79 -5.70 23.20
CA TYR A 304 17.72 -7.15 23.41
C TYR A 304 16.72 -7.78 22.45
N PHE A 305 17.01 -9.02 22.09
CA PHE A 305 16.12 -9.87 21.29
C PHE A 305 15.81 -11.13 22.06
N THR A 306 14.53 -11.49 22.08
CA THR A 306 14.09 -12.78 22.60
C THR A 306 13.36 -13.51 21.48
N LEU A 307 13.99 -14.57 20.96
CA LEU A 307 13.33 -15.50 20.08
C LEU A 307 12.39 -16.37 20.92
N VAL A 308 11.09 -16.22 20.72
CA VAL A 308 10.05 -16.94 21.47
C VAL A 308 9.77 -18.29 20.81
N GLN A 309 9.72 -18.30 19.48
CA GLN A 309 9.46 -19.50 18.69
C GLN A 309 10.16 -19.39 17.34
N GLY A 310 11.02 -20.38 17.03
CA GLY A 310 11.65 -20.55 15.72
C GLY A 310 10.86 -21.45 14.77
N PRO A 311 11.25 -21.52 13.47
CA PRO A 311 10.56 -22.32 12.47
C PRO A 311 10.59 -23.80 12.86
N ARG A 312 9.45 -24.50 12.83
CA ARG A 312 9.43 -25.96 13.01
C ARG A 312 9.01 -26.70 11.72
N TYR A 313 8.03 -26.20 10.97
CA TYR A 313 7.67 -26.68 9.62
C TYR A 313 6.87 -25.57 8.90
N GLY A 314 7.50 -24.83 7.99
CA GLY A 314 7.02 -23.50 7.58
C GLY A 314 7.47 -22.42 8.57
N TRP A 315 7.82 -21.23 8.08
CA TRP A 315 8.51 -20.22 8.86
C TRP A 315 7.50 -19.31 9.57
N HIS A 316 7.03 -19.76 10.73
CA HIS A 316 6.45 -18.87 11.74
C HIS A 316 7.54 -18.49 12.72
N CYS A 317 7.77 -17.19 12.86
CA CYS A 317 8.73 -16.67 13.83
C CYS A 317 8.05 -15.67 14.74
N THR A 318 8.20 -15.87 16.04
CA THR A 318 7.82 -14.85 17.03
C THR A 318 9.06 -14.40 17.77
N PHE A 319 9.34 -13.11 17.72
CA PHE A 319 10.42 -12.52 18.49
C PHE A 319 9.98 -11.20 19.13
N THR A 320 10.63 -10.87 20.24
CA THR A 320 10.47 -9.58 20.91
C THR A 320 11.77 -8.82 20.76
N ALA A 321 11.67 -7.55 20.39
CA ALA A 321 12.79 -6.62 20.37
C ALA A 321 12.51 -5.47 21.32
N GLY A 322 13.42 -5.19 22.24
CA GLY A 322 13.30 -4.08 23.19
C GLY A 322 14.49 -3.13 23.08
N TYR A 323 14.24 -1.83 23.20
CA TYR A 323 15.27 -0.79 23.21
C TYR A 323 14.87 0.40 24.08
N GLY A 324 15.88 1.18 24.50
CA GLY A 324 15.71 2.39 25.29
C GLY A 324 15.98 3.65 24.47
N LEU A 325 15.14 4.67 24.66
CA LEU A 325 15.32 6.01 24.11
C LEU A 325 15.51 7.03 25.26
N PRO A 326 16.50 7.94 25.20
CA PRO A 326 16.70 8.96 26.24
C PRO A 326 15.52 9.94 26.26
N LEU A 327 14.81 10.05 27.39
CA LEU A 327 13.54 10.81 27.48
C LEU A 327 13.70 12.28 27.09
N GLU A 328 14.83 12.89 27.41
CA GLU A 328 15.17 14.29 27.11
C GLU A 328 15.09 14.66 25.62
N ASN A 329 15.31 13.69 24.72
CA ASN A 329 15.27 13.93 23.28
C ASN A 329 13.85 13.85 22.69
N TYR A 330 12.88 13.36 23.46
CA TYR A 330 11.53 13.05 22.98
C TYR A 330 10.42 13.71 23.80
N LEU A 331 10.74 14.24 24.98
CA LEU A 331 9.83 14.98 25.84
C LEU A 331 10.01 16.47 25.62
N PHE A 332 8.92 17.14 25.24
CA PHE A 332 8.92 18.56 24.94
C PHE A 332 7.88 19.29 25.78
N GLU A 333 8.06 20.59 25.93
CA GLU A 333 7.13 21.48 26.61
C GLU A 333 6.61 22.51 25.60
N SER A 334 5.30 22.64 25.52
CA SER A 334 4.61 23.66 24.74
C SER A 334 4.65 25.00 25.49
N VAL A 335 4.46 26.10 24.76
CA VAL A 335 4.35 27.46 25.32
C VAL A 335 3.26 27.55 26.40
N ASP A 336 2.20 26.74 26.26
CA ASP A 336 1.08 26.66 27.21
C ASP A 336 1.40 25.84 28.49
N GLY A 337 2.65 25.40 28.68
CA GLY A 337 3.08 24.55 29.80
C GLY A 337 2.66 23.08 29.69
N ARG A 338 2.06 22.66 28.57
CA ARG A 338 1.71 21.26 28.29
C ARG A 338 2.94 20.47 27.87
N ARG A 339 3.11 19.28 28.44
CA ARG A 339 4.15 18.35 28.00
C ARG A 339 3.62 17.40 26.94
N TYR A 340 4.41 17.18 25.90
CA TYR A 340 4.08 16.24 24.83
C TYR A 340 5.28 15.39 24.46
N ILE A 341 4.98 14.22 23.91
CA ILE A 341 5.97 13.24 23.49
C ILE A 341 5.84 13.07 21.98
N ASN A 342 6.93 13.25 21.26
CA ASN A 342 6.95 13.06 19.82
C ASN A 342 7.71 11.76 19.50
N LEU A 343 6.99 10.72 19.10
CA LEU A 343 7.56 9.42 18.76
C LEU A 343 7.06 8.97 17.39
N THR A 344 7.94 8.31 16.63
CA THR A 344 7.53 7.64 15.39
C THR A 344 6.50 6.57 15.70
N PHE A 345 5.36 6.55 14.99
CA PHE A 345 4.26 5.62 15.27
C PHE A 345 4.69 4.15 15.16
N GLY A 346 5.43 3.79 14.11
CA GLY A 346 5.93 2.44 13.86
C GLY A 346 7.45 2.36 13.71
N PHE A 347 7.94 1.18 13.36
CA PHE A 347 9.34 0.95 13.05
C PHE A 347 9.57 1.05 11.53
N PRO A 348 10.32 2.06 11.03
CA PRO A 348 10.27 2.44 9.63
C PRO A 348 11.10 1.60 8.65
N GLN A 349 11.86 0.58 9.09
CA GLN A 349 12.89 -0.06 8.24
C GLN A 349 12.81 -1.58 8.10
N LEU A 350 11.61 -2.15 8.12
CA LEU A 350 11.39 -3.48 7.55
C LEU A 350 10.70 -3.27 6.20
N ASP A 351 11.35 -3.63 5.09
CA ASP A 351 10.71 -3.76 3.77
C ASP A 351 9.77 -4.98 3.82
N THR A 352 8.73 -4.87 4.62
CA THR A 352 7.86 -5.98 5.03
C THR A 352 6.47 -5.43 5.28
N VAL A 353 5.46 -6.22 4.88
CA VAL A 353 4.06 -5.89 5.13
C VAL A 353 3.71 -6.19 6.58
N VAL A 354 2.90 -5.33 7.20
CA VAL A 354 2.38 -5.52 8.56
C VAL A 354 0.86 -5.52 8.51
N ASP A 355 0.23 -6.68 8.76
CA ASP A 355 -1.22 -6.85 8.61
C ASP A 355 -1.99 -6.16 9.74
N ASP A 356 -1.51 -6.31 10.98
CA ASP A 356 -2.11 -5.72 12.17
C ASP A 356 -1.02 -5.05 13.01
N PHE A 357 -1.10 -3.72 13.12
CA PHE A 357 -0.18 -2.94 13.91
C PHE A 357 -0.92 -2.19 15.03
N ALA A 358 -0.52 -2.44 16.27
CA ALA A 358 -1.05 -1.77 17.44
C ALA A 358 0.07 -1.15 18.28
N THR A 359 -0.04 0.14 18.57
CA THR A 359 0.86 0.85 19.49
C THR A 359 0.11 1.18 20.77
N THR A 360 0.65 0.76 21.90
CA THR A 360 0.15 1.07 23.26
C THR A 360 1.14 1.99 23.96
N ILE A 361 0.68 3.16 24.38
CA ILE A 361 1.48 4.14 25.12
C ILE A 361 1.07 4.12 26.58
N VAL A 362 2.03 3.87 27.47
CA VAL A 362 1.87 3.89 28.93
C VAL A 362 2.55 5.14 29.47
N LEU A 363 1.76 6.05 30.04
CA LEU A 363 2.22 7.33 30.59
C LEU A 363 2.54 7.22 32.08
N PRO A 364 3.37 8.14 32.62
CA PRO A 364 3.65 8.20 34.05
C PRO A 364 2.39 8.40 34.90
N GLU A 365 2.44 7.89 36.13
CA GLU A 365 1.43 8.21 37.14
C GLU A 365 1.32 9.73 37.35
N GLY A 366 0.09 10.25 37.30
CA GLY A 366 -0.19 11.69 37.40
C GLY A 366 -0.42 12.41 36.07
N SER A 367 -0.24 11.74 34.92
CA SER A 367 -0.69 12.25 33.63
C SER A 367 -2.22 12.43 33.61
N LYS A 368 -2.69 13.61 33.21
CA LYS A 368 -4.10 13.96 33.13
C LYS A 368 -4.46 14.30 31.69
N ASN A 369 -5.62 13.82 31.22
CA ASN A 369 -6.20 14.13 29.91
C ASN A 369 -5.24 13.95 28.72
N PRO A 370 -4.72 12.73 28.49
CA PRO A 370 -3.86 12.47 27.34
C PRO A 370 -4.62 12.73 26.02
N GLN A 371 -3.95 13.37 25.07
CA GLN A 371 -4.42 13.57 23.70
C GLN A 371 -3.40 12.97 22.75
N THR A 372 -3.88 12.24 21.74
CA THR A 372 -3.03 11.66 20.71
C THR A 372 -3.29 12.34 19.38
N ILE A 373 -2.19 12.66 18.69
CA ILE A 373 -2.19 13.21 17.34
C ILE A 373 -1.43 12.21 16.48
N VAL A 374 -2.12 11.62 15.51
CA VAL A 374 -1.54 10.70 14.52
C VAL A 374 -1.67 11.29 13.12
N PRO A 375 -0.66 11.11 12.24
CA PRO A 375 -0.66 11.71 10.91
C PRO A 375 -1.55 10.96 9.89
N PHE A 376 -2.26 9.92 10.32
CA PHE A 376 -3.15 9.12 9.47
C PHE A 376 -4.32 8.55 10.30
N PRO A 377 -5.43 8.15 9.66
CA PRO A 377 -6.57 7.56 10.36
C PRO A 377 -6.18 6.27 11.10
N THR A 378 -6.54 6.18 12.38
CA THR A 378 -6.39 4.99 13.22
C THR A 378 -7.73 4.63 13.84
N LYS A 379 -7.90 3.34 14.18
CA LYS A 379 -8.98 2.94 15.11
C LYS A 379 -8.43 3.10 16.51
N ASP A 380 -8.99 4.06 17.25
CA ASP A 380 -8.59 4.30 18.64
C ASP A 380 -9.42 3.41 19.57
N GLU A 381 -8.74 2.59 20.35
CA GLU A 381 -9.34 1.77 21.41
C GLU A 381 -8.61 2.11 22.72
N GLY A 382 -9.01 3.19 23.41
CA GLY A 382 -8.26 3.68 24.58
C GLY A 382 -9.11 4.04 25.78
N SER A 383 -8.60 3.72 26.98
CA SER A 383 -9.13 4.14 28.28
C SER A 383 -8.19 5.17 28.93
N THR A 384 -8.55 5.73 30.10
CA THR A 384 -7.89 6.87 30.75
C THR A 384 -6.38 6.71 31.06
N LYS A 385 -5.80 5.51 30.93
CA LYS A 385 -4.38 5.21 31.22
C LYS A 385 -3.61 4.49 30.09
N GLU A 386 -4.32 3.98 29.10
CA GLU A 386 -3.75 3.24 27.98
C GLU A 386 -4.39 3.73 26.69
N GLN A 387 -3.57 4.28 25.80
CA GLN A 387 -4.02 4.64 24.46
C GLN A 387 -3.47 3.63 23.48
N LYS A 388 -4.38 2.89 22.85
CA LYS A 388 -4.07 1.92 21.79
C LYS A 388 -4.56 2.50 20.47
N CYS A 389 -3.64 2.69 19.55
CA CYS A 389 -3.95 3.04 18.18
C CYS A 389 -3.69 1.82 17.29
N CYS A 390 -4.73 1.36 16.60
CA CYS A 390 -4.67 0.21 15.71
C CYS A 390 -4.75 0.66 14.25
N ARG A 391 -3.93 0.05 13.39
CA ARG A 391 -4.04 0.16 11.93
C ARG A 391 -3.89 -1.23 11.31
N ARG A 392 -4.81 -1.58 10.42
CA ARG A 392 -4.69 -2.74 9.54
C ARG A 392 -4.24 -2.28 8.16
N ALA A 393 -3.29 -3.02 7.58
CA ALA A 393 -2.89 -2.82 6.18
C ALA A 393 -3.95 -3.34 5.23
#